data_AF-A0A1F5T851-F1
#
_entry.id   AF-A0A1F5T851-F1
#
_cell.length_a   1.000
_cell.length_b   1.000
_cell.length_c   1.000
_cell.angle_alpha   90.00
_cell.angle_beta   90.00
_cell.angle_gamma   90.00
#
_symmetry.space_group_name_H-M   'P 1'
#
loop_
_entity.id
_entity.type
_entity.pdbx_description
1 polymer ?
#
loop_
_entity_poly.entity_id
_entity_poly.type
_entity_poly.pdbx_seq_one_letter_code
_entity_poly.pdbx_strand_id
1 'polypeptide(L)'
;MAIEVKRKKGETFESFVRRFNRRIVQSGVVLQFKKKQYERGTESRGRRKKTTLEHKVFREKREFLRKLGRLPEEPVSTRRF
;
A
#
# COMPACT_ATOMS: atom_id res chain seq x y z
N MET A 1 4.16 -15.52 -8.58
CA MET A 1 5.47 -15.57 -7.90
C MET A 1 5.24 -16.12 -6.51
N ALA A 2 5.79 -17.31 -6.22
CA ALA A 2 5.64 -17.93 -4.91
C ALA A 2 6.53 -17.21 -3.89
N ILE A 3 6.00 -16.95 -2.69
CA ILE A 3 6.76 -16.33 -1.59
C ILE A 3 7.30 -17.47 -0.74
N GLU A 4 8.58 -17.79 -0.90
CA GLU A 4 9.24 -18.81 -0.10
C GLU A 4 9.96 -18.17 1.10
N VAL A 5 9.65 -18.65 2.30
CA VAL A 5 10.34 -18.28 3.54
C VAL A 5 10.70 -19.55 4.28
N LYS A 6 12.01 -19.81 4.43
CA LYS A 6 12.53 -20.93 5.21
C LYS A 6 12.74 -20.51 6.67
N ARG A 7 12.51 -21.44 7.59
CA ARG A 7 12.76 -21.25 9.03
C ARG A 7 14.26 -21.19 9.28
N LYS A 8 14.70 -20.22 10.09
CA LYS A 8 16.11 -20.13 10.50
C LYS A 8 16.37 -21.06 11.70
N LYS A 9 17.58 -21.64 11.78
CA LYS A 9 18.01 -22.46 12.92
C LYS A 9 18.09 -21.55 14.17
N GLY A 10 17.44 -21.96 15.27
CA GLY A 10 17.33 -21.15 16.50
C GLY A 10 16.17 -20.15 16.52
N GLU A 11 15.32 -20.08 15.48
CA GLU A 11 14.13 -19.21 15.46
C GLU A 11 12.94 -19.91 16.13
N THR A 12 12.27 -19.24 17.09
CA THR A 12 10.96 -19.64 17.61
C THR A 12 9.93 -19.65 16.49
N PHE A 13 8.95 -20.55 16.55
CA PHE A 13 7.92 -20.64 15.50
C PHE A 13 7.15 -19.32 15.28
N GLU A 14 6.83 -18.61 16.36
CA GLU A 14 6.12 -17.33 16.29
C GLU A 14 6.88 -16.25 15.52
N SER A 15 8.19 -16.09 15.77
CA SER A 15 9.05 -15.18 15.00
C SER A 15 9.03 -15.49 13.50
N PHE A 16 9.06 -16.78 13.15
CA PHE A 16 8.98 -17.20 11.75
C PHE A 16 7.65 -16.80 11.11
N VAL A 17 6.53 -17.05 11.79
CA VAL A 17 5.18 -16.67 11.31
C VAL A 17 5.07 -15.15 11.12
N ARG A 18 5.56 -14.35 12.07
CA ARG A 18 5.58 -12.88 11.96
C ARG A 18 6.34 -12.43 10.71
N ARG A 19 7.50 -13.05 10.44
CA ARG A 19 8.37 -12.72 9.30
C ARG A 19 7.71 -13.10 7.96
N PHE A 20 7.06 -14.26 7.93
CA PHE A 20 6.25 -14.72 6.81
C PHE A 20 5.07 -13.77 6.52
N ASN A 21 4.28 -13.44 7.54
CA ASN A 21 3.16 -12.52 7.43
C ASN A 21 3.61 -11.15 6.93
N ARG A 22 4.70 -10.61 7.48
CA ARG A 22 5.27 -9.36 6.98
C ARG A 22 5.57 -9.47 5.49
N ARG A 23 6.30 -10.52 5.06
CA ARG A 23 6.70 -10.71 3.66
C ARG A 23 5.52 -10.88 2.70
N ILE A 24 4.44 -11.54 3.13
CA ILE A 24 3.18 -11.59 2.38
C ILE A 24 2.62 -10.19 2.18
N VAL A 25 2.58 -9.37 3.22
CA VAL A 25 2.07 -8.01 3.12
C VAL A 25 2.98 -7.15 2.22
N GLN A 26 4.31 -7.24 2.36
CA GLN A 26 5.27 -6.51 1.52
C GLN A 26 5.14 -6.86 0.04
N SER A 27 4.89 -8.13 -0.25
CA SER A 27 4.73 -8.61 -1.63
C SER A 27 3.51 -8.02 -2.35
N GLY A 28 2.55 -7.47 -1.60
CA GLY A 28 1.30 -6.95 -2.15
C GLY A 28 0.37 -8.02 -2.74
N VAL A 29 0.71 -9.31 -2.65
CA VAL A 29 -0.09 -10.42 -3.25
C VAL A 29 -1.52 -10.41 -2.71
N VAL A 30 -1.71 -10.15 -1.41
CA VAL A 30 -3.05 -10.04 -0.80
C VAL A 30 -3.85 -8.89 -1.38
N LEU A 31 -3.22 -7.73 -1.63
CA LEU A 31 -3.88 -6.57 -2.22
C LEU A 31 -4.25 -6.83 -3.69
N GLN A 32 -3.38 -7.51 -4.44
CA GLN A 32 -3.65 -7.89 -5.82
C GLN A 32 -4.80 -8.90 -5.90
N PHE A 33 -4.81 -9.89 -5.01
CA PHE A 33 -5.89 -10.86 -4.90
C PHE A 33 -7.22 -10.16 -4.61
N LYS A 34 -7.28 -9.32 -3.57
CA LYS A 34 -8.48 -8.53 -3.25
C LYS A 34 -8.91 -7.61 -4.38
N LYS A 35 -7.96 -7.05 -5.14
CA LYS A 35 -8.26 -6.19 -6.30
C LYS A 35 -8.96 -6.97 -7.42
N LYS A 36 -8.51 -8.21 -7.67
CA LYS A 36 -8.98 -9.10 -8.74
C LYS A 36 -10.12 -10.05 -8.33
N GLN A 37 -10.46 -10.09 -7.04
CA GLN A 37 -11.47 -11.00 -6.49
C GLN A 37 -12.84 -10.86 -7.16
N TYR A 38 -13.18 -9.67 -7.64
CA TYR A 38 -14.42 -9.37 -8.33
C TYR A 38 -14.15 -8.79 -9.71
N GLU A 39 -14.98 -9.16 -10.68
CA GLU A 39 -14.97 -8.53 -11.99
C GLU A 39 -15.30 -7.03 -11.85
N ARG A 40 -14.45 -6.19 -12.45
CA ARG A 40 -14.64 -4.74 -12.45
C ARG A 40 -15.03 -4.30 -13.84
N GLY A 41 -16.26 -3.82 -13.98
CA GLY A 41 -16.70 -3.13 -15.19
C GLY A 41 -15.92 -1.84 -15.44
N THR A 42 -16.08 -1.26 -16.63
CA THR A 42 -15.43 0.01 -16.98
C THR A 42 -15.98 1.14 -16.11
N GLU A 43 -15.09 1.98 -15.57
CA GLU A 43 -15.54 3.13 -14.78
C GLU A 43 -16.29 4.14 -15.66
N SER A 44 -17.45 4.62 -15.19
CA SER A 44 -18.24 5.64 -15.87
C SER A 44 -17.51 7.01 -15.87
N ARG A 45 -17.84 7.86 -16.85
CA ARG A 45 -17.24 9.22 -16.97
C ARG A 45 -17.41 10.04 -15.68
N GLY A 46 -18.59 9.97 -15.05
CA GLY A 46 -18.88 10.68 -13.80
C GLY A 46 -18.01 10.20 -12.64
N ARG A 47 -17.81 8.87 -12.52
CA ARG A 47 -16.96 8.28 -11.47
C ARG A 47 -15.50 8.69 -11.65
N ARG A 48 -14.97 8.65 -12.88
CA ARG A 48 -13.62 9.11 -13.21
C ARG A 48 -13.42 10.61 -12.93
N LYS A 49 -14.42 11.43 -13.24
CA LYS A 49 -14.36 12.88 -12.96
C LYS A 49 -14.29 13.13 -11.46
N LYS A 50 -15.14 12.46 -10.67
CA LYS A 50 -15.16 12.59 -9.21
C LYS A 50 -13.83 12.20 -8.58
N THR A 51 -13.28 11.04 -8.93
CA THR A 51 -11.97 10.59 -8.40
C THR A 51 -10.83 11.55 -8.76
N THR A 52 -10.84 12.08 -9.99
CA THR A 52 -9.84 13.06 -10.43
C THR A 52 -9.93 14.37 -9.63
N LEU A 53 -11.14 14.86 -9.37
CA LEU A 53 -11.33 16.08 -8.55
C LEU A 53 -10.87 15.87 -7.11
N GLU A 54 -11.23 14.74 -6.50
CA GLU A 54 -10.76 14.37 -5.16
C GLU A 54 -9.24 14.34 -5.09
N HIS A 55 -8.57 13.70 -6.07
CA HIS A 55 -7.11 13.65 -6.12
C HIS A 55 -6.46 15.03 -6.22
N LYS A 56 -7.05 15.97 -6.99
CA LYS A 56 -6.56 17.35 -7.08
C LYS A 56 -6.64 18.05 -5.72
N VAL A 57 -7.79 17.96 -5.06
CA VAL A 57 -8.00 18.55 -3.72
C VAL A 57 -7.00 17.98 -2.70
N PHE A 58 -6.77 16.66 -2.70
CA PHE A 58 -5.79 16.05 -1.81
C PHE A 58 -4.36 16.49 -2.10
N ARG A 59 -4.01 16.66 -3.38
CA ARG A 59 -2.69 17.16 -3.79
C ARG A 59 -2.45 18.58 -3.29
N GLU A 60 -3.41 19.48 -3.50
CA GLU A 60 -3.34 20.88 -3.04
C GLU A 60 -3.24 20.96 -1.52
N LYS A 61 -4.07 20.21 -0.78
CA LYS A 61 -3.99 20.12 0.68
C LYS A 61 -2.62 19.63 1.15
N ARG A 62 -2.05 18.62 0.47
CA ARG A 62 -0.72 18.10 0.80
C ARG A 62 0.39 19.11 0.55
N GLU A 63 0.31 19.84 -0.56
CA GLU A 63 1.27 20.91 -0.88
C GLU A 63 1.20 22.07 0.12
N PHE A 64 -0.02 22.47 0.52
CA PHE A 64 -0.22 23.46 1.57
C PHE A 64 0.37 23.02 2.92
N LEU A 65 0.08 21.80 3.36
CA LEU A 65 0.63 21.26 4.61
C LEU A 65 2.15 21.10 4.57
N ARG A 66 2.72 20.80 3.39
CA ARG A 66 4.18 20.77 3.19
C ARG A 66 4.78 22.17 3.38
N LYS A 67 4.18 23.21 2.76
CA LYS A 67 4.63 24.60 2.91
C LYS A 67 4.59 25.09 4.36
N LEU A 68 3.62 24.61 5.14
CA LEU A 68 3.50 24.91 6.57
C LEU A 68 4.48 24.12 7.47
N GLY A 69 5.32 23.25 6.92
CA GLY A 69 6.22 22.39 7.70
C GLY A 69 5.50 21.32 8.54
N ARG A 70 4.20 21.07 8.30
CA ARG A 70 3.40 20.07 9.03
C ARG A 70 3.52 18.66 8.44
N LEU A 71 4.29 18.52 7.37
CA LEU A 71 4.67 17.23 6.79
C LEU A 71 6.19 17.15 6.75
N PRO A 72 6.78 16.00 7.08
CA PRO A 72 8.21 15.80 6.88
C PRO A 72 8.56 16.05 5.41
N GLU A 73 9.60 16.84 5.17
CA GLU A 73 10.11 17.17 3.83
C GLU A 73 10.71 15.95 3.13
N GLU A 74 11.26 15.03 3.92
CA GLU A 74 11.74 13.75 3.43
C GLU A 74 10.58 12.98 2.78
N PRO A 75 10.83 12.31 1.64
CA PRO A 75 9.89 11.30 1.18
C PRO A 75 9.79 10.29 2.31
N VAL A 76 8.67 10.26 3.04
CA VAL A 76 8.37 9.22 4.04
C VAL A 76 8.72 7.93 3.35
N SER A 77 9.86 7.35 3.76
CA SER A 77 10.45 6.19 3.10
C SER A 77 9.29 5.24 2.87
N THR A 78 9.02 4.91 1.61
CA THR A 78 7.97 3.99 1.20
C THR A 78 8.33 2.57 1.64
N ARG A 79 8.71 2.38 2.90
CA ARG A 79 8.61 1.15 3.68
C ARG A 79 7.20 1.05 4.27
N ARG A 80 6.18 1.31 3.46
CA ARG A 80 4.90 0.61 3.57
C ARG A 80 5.00 -0.41 2.45
N PHE A 81 5.52 -1.61 2.69
CA PHE A 81 5.10 -2.60 3.68
C PHE A 81 6.28 -3.49 4.02
#